data_AF-A0A3L7TBP1-F1
#
_entry.id   AF-A0A3L7TBP1-F1
#
_cell.length_a   1.000
_cell.length_b   1.000
_cell.length_c   1.000
_cell.angle_alpha   90.00
_cell.angle_beta   90.00
_cell.angle_gamma   90.00
#
_symmetry.space_group_name_H-M   'P 1'
#
loop_
_entity.id
_entity.type
_entity.pdbx_description
1 polymer ?
#
loop_
_entity_poly.entity_id
_entity_poly.type
_entity_poly.pdbx_seq_one_letter_code
_entity_poly.pdbx_strand_id
1 'polypeptide(L)'
;MIEAPLMQSTHGSRRGFNAFPPRSPLIAASILSADFAILASDAERALLAGADLLHVDVMDGHFVPNLSMGPAVCECLHRALPTAMLDVHLMVTDPAAYIEAFAKAGASHITFHIEVASDAVELARHVHDLGMSAGIAIKPDTAASAIESILSHFDLLLVMSVHPGFSGQKFIPGVLPKVARLRSL
;
A
#
# COMPACT_ATOMS: atom_id res chain seq x y z
N MET A 1 6.17 2.25 8.93
CA MET A 1 6.41 1.99 7.50
C MET A 1 7.43 3.01 7.01
N ILE A 2 8.42 2.63 6.22
CA ILE A 2 9.34 3.59 5.57
C ILE A 2 9.04 3.52 4.08
N GLU A 3 8.35 4.53 3.56
CA GLU A 3 8.02 4.66 2.14
C GLU A 3 9.07 5.57 1.48
N ALA A 4 9.57 5.16 0.32
CA ALA A 4 10.47 5.97 -0.50
C ALA A 4 9.80 6.22 -1.86
N PRO A 5 9.41 7.46 -2.20
CA PRO A 5 8.85 7.76 -3.51
C PRO A 5 9.96 7.75 -4.59
N LEU A 6 9.68 7.09 -5.72
CA LEU A 6 10.50 7.15 -6.94
C LEU A 6 10.12 8.40 -7.76
N MET A 7 11.10 9.13 -8.32
CA MET A 7 10.85 10.32 -9.14
C MET A 7 10.34 9.96 -10.57
N GLN A 8 9.45 10.80 -11.09
CA GLN A 8 8.38 10.55 -12.08
C GLN A 8 8.78 10.35 -13.57
N SER A 9 7.86 9.72 -14.34
CA SER A 9 7.60 10.08 -15.75
C SER A 9 6.09 10.33 -16.01
N THR A 10 5.80 11.29 -16.89
CA THR A 10 4.49 11.90 -17.16
C THR A 10 3.61 11.03 -18.06
N HIS A 11 2.37 10.70 -17.68
CA HIS A 11 1.19 10.50 -18.57
C HIS A 11 -0.11 10.32 -17.74
N GLY A 12 -1.12 11.17 -17.98
CA GLY A 12 -2.46 11.11 -17.38
C GLY A 12 -2.52 11.47 -15.88
N SER A 13 -3.49 12.27 -15.46
CA SER A 13 -3.70 12.62 -14.04
C SER A 13 -4.17 11.39 -13.24
N ARG A 14 -3.25 10.47 -12.93
CA ARG A 14 -3.47 9.36 -11.97
C ARG A 14 -3.74 9.95 -10.59
N ARG A 15 -4.66 9.38 -9.81
CA ARG A 15 -4.76 9.67 -8.36
C ARG A 15 -3.59 9.00 -7.66
N GLY A 16 -2.40 9.58 -7.78
CA GLY A 16 -1.15 9.02 -7.26
C GLY A 16 -0.46 9.95 -6.26
N PHE A 17 0.69 9.50 -5.75
CA PHE A 17 1.51 10.24 -4.78
C PHE A 17 1.98 11.62 -5.27
N ASN A 18 1.87 11.90 -6.57
CA ASN A 18 2.14 13.22 -7.16
C ASN A 18 1.16 14.32 -6.70
N ALA A 19 0.07 13.95 -6.03
CA ALA A 19 -0.86 14.90 -5.40
C ALA A 19 -0.31 15.51 -4.10
N PHE A 20 0.73 14.92 -3.50
CA PHE A 20 1.33 15.46 -2.30
C PHE A 20 2.40 16.51 -2.62
N PRO A 21 2.50 17.59 -1.81
CA PRO A 21 3.63 18.50 -1.91
C PRO A 21 4.95 17.75 -1.74
N PRO A 22 6.06 18.23 -2.31
CA PRO A 22 7.38 17.58 -2.25
C PRO A 22 8.01 17.70 -0.86
N ARG A 23 7.31 17.19 0.16
CA ARG A 23 7.79 17.07 1.53
C ARG A 23 7.99 15.61 1.86
N SER A 24 9.12 15.32 2.49
CA SER A 24 9.43 14.01 3.03
C SER A 24 9.64 14.14 4.54
N PRO A 25 9.05 13.26 5.37
CA PRO A 25 8.25 12.09 4.99
C PRO A 25 6.76 12.39 4.74
N LEU A 26 6.09 11.50 4.00
CA LEU A 26 4.63 11.34 4.04
C LEU A 26 4.25 10.40 5.20
N ILE A 27 3.06 10.58 5.75
CA ILE A 27 2.54 9.76 6.85
C ILE A 27 1.28 9.01 6.41
N ALA A 28 1.38 7.68 6.32
CA ALA A 28 0.25 6.79 6.09
C ALA A 28 -0.28 6.21 7.41
N ALA A 29 -1.47 6.63 7.83
CA ALA A 29 -2.10 6.13 9.04
C ALA A 29 -2.80 4.79 8.75
N SER A 30 -2.29 3.68 9.31
CA SER A 30 -2.94 2.37 9.15
C SER A 30 -4.21 2.29 9.98
N ILE A 31 -5.33 2.08 9.28
CA ILE A 31 -6.64 1.93 9.89
C ILE A 31 -6.82 0.58 10.58
N LEU A 32 -5.88 -0.37 10.41
CA LEU A 32 -5.89 -1.64 11.13
C LEU A 32 -5.81 -1.45 12.65
N SER A 33 -5.30 -0.31 13.12
CA SER A 33 -5.19 0.03 14.54
C SER A 33 -6.32 0.95 15.04
N ALA A 34 -7.30 1.29 14.18
CA ALA A 34 -8.42 2.15 14.53
C ALA A 34 -9.53 1.38 15.27
N ASP A 35 -10.45 2.09 15.91
CA ASP A 35 -11.69 1.50 16.39
C ASP A 35 -12.66 1.29 15.22
N PHE A 36 -12.87 0.02 14.83
CA PHE A 36 -13.77 -0.34 13.74
C PHE A 36 -15.23 0.04 13.97
N ALA A 37 -15.67 0.25 15.22
CA ALA A 37 -17.03 0.71 15.52
C ALA A 37 -17.26 2.17 15.10
N ILE A 38 -16.19 2.97 15.00
CA ILE A 38 -16.23 4.40 14.67
C ILE A 38 -15.18 4.77 13.59
N LEU A 39 -14.90 3.83 12.70
CA LEU A 39 -13.77 3.87 11.76
C LEU A 39 -13.64 5.18 10.97
N ALA A 40 -14.76 5.72 10.48
CA ALA A 40 -14.76 6.98 9.73
C ALA A 40 -14.27 8.17 10.58
N SER A 41 -14.68 8.23 11.85
CA SER A 41 -14.25 9.29 12.76
C SER A 41 -12.77 9.13 13.12
N ASP A 42 -12.31 7.90 13.39
CA ASP A 42 -10.89 7.64 13.68
C ASP A 42 -9.99 8.02 12.50
N ALA A 43 -10.39 7.65 11.29
CA ALA A 43 -9.70 8.01 10.06
C ALA A 43 -9.67 9.52 9.82
N GLU A 44 -10.79 10.22 10.03
CA GLU A 44 -10.85 11.69 9.94
C GLU A 44 -9.91 12.35 10.95
N ARG A 45 -9.91 11.88 12.21
CA ARG A 45 -9.01 12.41 13.24
C ARG A 45 -7.54 12.21 12.89
N ALA A 46 -7.17 11.08 12.27
CA ALA A 46 -5.81 10.84 11.81
C ALA A 46 -5.41 11.82 10.70
N LEU A 47 -6.28 12.07 9.73
CA LEU A 47 -6.05 13.05 8.67
C LEU A 47 -5.91 14.48 9.23
N LEU A 48 -6.80 14.89 10.13
CA LEU A 48 -6.74 16.19 10.80
C LEU A 48 -5.48 16.35 11.67
N ALA A 49 -4.95 15.26 12.20
CA ALA A 49 -3.69 15.25 12.95
C ALA A 49 -2.43 15.31 12.05
N GLY A 50 -2.60 15.29 10.73
CA GLY A 50 -1.52 15.47 9.76
C GLY A 50 -1.11 14.22 9.01
N ALA A 51 -1.88 13.12 9.07
CA ALA A 51 -1.70 12.01 8.15
C ALA A 51 -1.98 12.47 6.70
N ASP A 52 -1.15 12.01 5.77
CA ASP A 52 -1.25 12.31 4.34
C ASP A 52 -2.23 11.36 3.64
N LEU A 53 -2.22 10.09 4.04
CA LEU A 53 -3.06 9.04 3.47
C LEU A 53 -3.53 8.05 4.55
N LEU A 54 -4.57 7.28 4.19
CA LEU A 54 -5.10 6.19 5.00
C LEU A 54 -4.61 4.86 4.42
N HIS A 55 -3.86 4.11 5.22
CA HIS A 55 -3.34 2.80 4.84
C HIS A 55 -4.33 1.69 5.25
N VAL A 56 -4.70 0.84 4.30
CA VAL A 56 -5.74 -0.19 4.41
C VAL A 56 -5.08 -1.56 4.23
N ASP A 57 -4.79 -2.22 5.35
CA ASP A 57 -4.21 -3.56 5.39
C ASP A 57 -5.27 -4.64 5.13
N VAL A 58 -5.18 -5.31 3.99
CA VAL A 58 -6.13 -6.34 3.52
C VAL A 58 -5.50 -7.71 3.62
N MET A 59 -6.16 -8.64 4.31
CA MET A 59 -5.64 -9.98 4.59
C MET A 59 -6.70 -11.04 4.31
N ASP A 60 -6.33 -12.18 3.72
CA ASP A 60 -7.26 -13.25 3.31
C ASP A 60 -7.23 -14.51 4.19
N GLY A 61 -6.45 -14.51 5.28
CA GLY A 61 -6.26 -15.67 6.15
C GLY A 61 -5.39 -16.79 5.56
N HIS A 62 -4.86 -16.62 4.35
CA HIS A 62 -4.07 -17.64 3.65
C HIS A 62 -2.62 -17.18 3.43
N PHE A 63 -2.42 -16.00 2.82
CA PHE A 63 -1.07 -15.46 2.63
C PHE A 63 -0.43 -15.02 3.96
N VAL A 64 -1.28 -14.56 4.88
CA VAL A 64 -0.96 -14.26 6.27
C VAL A 64 -2.01 -14.92 7.18
N PRO A 65 -1.65 -15.31 8.42
CA PRO A 65 -2.55 -16.03 9.32
C PRO A 65 -3.52 -15.08 10.05
N ASN A 66 -4.14 -14.15 9.31
CA ASN A 66 -5.13 -13.21 9.82
C ASN A 66 -6.13 -12.81 8.72
N LEU A 67 -7.34 -12.42 9.10
CA LEU A 67 -8.40 -11.94 8.21
C LEU A 67 -8.81 -10.54 8.70
N SER A 68 -8.66 -9.52 7.86
CA SER A 68 -8.92 -8.13 8.26
C SER A 68 -10.23 -7.61 7.67
N MET A 69 -10.16 -7.01 6.50
CA MET A 69 -11.23 -6.26 5.85
C MET A 69 -11.14 -6.44 4.33
N GLY A 70 -12.21 -6.03 3.65
CA GLY A 70 -12.32 -6.14 2.20
C GLY A 70 -12.82 -4.86 1.54
N PRO A 71 -13.16 -4.92 0.23
CA PRO A 71 -13.60 -3.77 -0.55
C PRO A 71 -14.78 -3.00 0.06
N ALA A 72 -15.70 -3.67 0.76
CA ALA A 72 -16.84 -3.01 1.41
C ALA A 72 -16.44 -1.98 2.48
N VAL A 73 -15.34 -2.24 3.21
CA VAL A 73 -14.81 -1.28 4.21
C VAL A 73 -14.12 -0.11 3.51
N CYS A 74 -13.36 -0.39 2.45
CA CYS A 74 -12.75 0.63 1.60
C CYS A 74 -13.81 1.57 1.00
N GLU A 75 -14.92 1.03 0.49
CA GLU A 75 -16.04 1.82 -0.04
C GLU A 75 -16.72 2.68 1.03
N CYS A 76 -16.91 2.14 2.24
CA CYS A 76 -17.45 2.92 3.35
C CYS A 76 -16.55 4.10 3.72
N LEU A 77 -15.24 3.89 3.75
CA LEU A 77 -14.25 4.95 3.99
C LEU A 77 -14.24 5.97 2.87
N HIS A 78 -14.22 5.54 1.61
CA HIS A 78 -14.22 6.43 0.46
C HIS A 78 -15.46 7.33 0.47
N ARG A 79 -16.64 6.78 0.79
CA ARG A 79 -17.88 7.56 0.89
C ARG A 79 -17.84 8.57 2.04
N ALA A 80 -17.27 8.18 3.19
CA ALA A 80 -17.16 9.06 4.35
C ALA A 80 -16.10 10.16 4.16
N LEU A 81 -15.01 9.85 3.46
CA LEU A 81 -13.82 10.69 3.29
C LEU A 81 -13.41 10.73 1.80
N PRO A 82 -14.21 11.37 0.92
CA PRO A 82 -14.06 11.25 -0.55
C PRO A 82 -12.78 11.86 -1.11
N THR A 83 -12.12 12.73 -0.35
CA THR A 83 -10.85 13.36 -0.72
C THR A 83 -9.64 12.64 -0.14
N ALA A 84 -9.83 11.66 0.76
CA ALA A 84 -8.73 10.91 1.34
C ALA A 84 -8.14 9.95 0.31
N MET A 85 -6.80 9.91 0.25
CA MET A 85 -6.10 8.88 -0.52
C MET A 85 -6.14 7.57 0.27
N LEU A 86 -6.73 6.54 -0.35
CA LEU A 86 -6.80 5.19 0.21
C LEU A 86 -5.68 4.33 -0.40
N ASP A 87 -4.70 4.01 0.43
CA ASP A 87 -3.55 3.15 0.12
C ASP A 87 -3.85 1.73 0.56
N VAL A 88 -4.18 0.87 -0.40
CA VAL A 88 -4.57 -0.52 -0.13
C VAL A 88 -3.37 -1.44 -0.24
N HIS A 89 -3.07 -2.14 0.84
CA HIS A 89 -2.01 -3.13 0.90
C HIS A 89 -2.59 -4.54 0.93
N LEU A 90 -2.43 -5.25 -0.19
CA LEU A 90 -2.94 -6.61 -0.40
C LEU A 90 -1.96 -7.66 0.13
N MET A 91 -2.21 -8.13 1.34
CA MET A 91 -1.61 -9.33 1.92
C MET A 91 -2.52 -10.54 1.68
N VAL A 92 -2.74 -10.86 0.40
CA VAL A 92 -3.63 -11.93 -0.06
C VAL A 92 -2.90 -12.88 -1.01
N THR A 93 -3.42 -14.10 -1.16
CA THR A 93 -2.80 -15.16 -1.96
C THR A 93 -2.91 -14.91 -3.46
N ASP A 94 -4.02 -14.31 -3.89
CA ASP A 94 -4.27 -13.96 -5.30
C ASP A 94 -4.67 -12.47 -5.40
N PRO A 95 -3.69 -11.54 -5.49
CA PRO A 95 -4.00 -10.11 -5.56
C PRO A 95 -4.78 -9.72 -6.82
N ALA A 96 -4.62 -10.45 -7.93
CA ALA A 96 -5.32 -10.16 -9.18
C ALA A 96 -6.84 -10.24 -9.02
N ALA A 97 -7.34 -11.17 -8.21
CA ALA A 97 -8.76 -11.33 -7.93
C ALA A 97 -9.41 -10.14 -7.20
N TYR A 98 -8.62 -9.28 -6.54
CA TYR A 98 -9.15 -8.21 -5.69
C TYR A 98 -8.98 -6.80 -6.27
N ILE A 99 -8.07 -6.59 -7.22
CA ILE A 99 -7.71 -5.26 -7.74
C ILE A 99 -8.92 -4.49 -8.26
N GLU A 100 -9.73 -5.08 -9.13
CA GLU A 100 -10.91 -4.38 -9.67
C GLU A 100 -11.94 -4.03 -8.59
N ALA A 101 -12.10 -4.89 -7.59
CA ALA A 101 -13.05 -4.66 -6.51
C ALA A 101 -12.61 -3.49 -5.64
N PHE A 102 -11.31 -3.38 -5.34
CA PHE A 102 -10.77 -2.23 -4.62
C PHE A 102 -10.77 -0.95 -5.46
N ALA A 103 -10.52 -1.04 -6.77
CA ALA A 103 -10.67 0.10 -7.68
C ALA A 103 -12.08 0.67 -7.64
N LYS A 104 -13.10 -0.19 -7.75
CA LYS A 104 -14.52 0.18 -7.64
C LYS A 104 -14.88 0.74 -6.26
N ALA A 105 -14.22 0.26 -5.21
CA ALA A 105 -14.40 0.74 -3.84
C ALA A 105 -13.74 2.10 -3.55
N GLY A 106 -12.97 2.67 -4.50
CA GLY A 106 -12.34 3.97 -4.34
C GLY A 106 -10.90 3.93 -3.84
N ALA A 107 -10.21 2.78 -3.95
CA ALA A 107 -8.77 2.72 -3.75
C ALA A 107 -8.05 3.69 -4.69
N SER A 108 -7.03 4.36 -4.17
CA SER A 108 -6.19 5.28 -4.95
C SER A 108 -4.85 4.64 -5.32
N HIS A 109 -4.35 3.78 -4.43
CA HIS A 109 -3.12 3.03 -4.61
C HIS A 109 -3.34 1.57 -4.20
N ILE A 110 -2.69 0.65 -4.91
CA ILE A 110 -2.63 -0.76 -4.52
C ILE A 110 -1.17 -1.21 -4.46
N THR A 111 -0.75 -1.69 -3.29
CA THR A 111 0.49 -2.43 -3.10
C THR A 111 0.20 -3.91 -2.92
N PHE A 112 0.91 -4.78 -3.62
CA PHE A 112 0.83 -6.24 -3.44
C PHE A 112 2.21 -6.86 -3.24
N HIS A 113 2.25 -8.09 -2.77
CA HIS A 113 3.48 -8.80 -2.42
C HIS A 113 4.12 -9.52 -3.62
N ILE A 114 5.44 -9.37 -3.80
CA ILE A 114 6.18 -10.12 -4.83
C ILE A 114 6.09 -11.64 -4.62
N GLU A 115 5.90 -12.08 -3.37
CA GLU A 115 5.87 -13.50 -3.00
C GLU A 115 4.66 -14.27 -3.54
N VAL A 116 3.64 -13.56 -4.01
CA VAL A 116 2.38 -14.13 -4.53
C VAL A 116 2.03 -13.64 -5.93
N ALA A 117 2.71 -12.61 -6.43
CA ALA A 117 2.49 -12.10 -7.77
C ALA A 117 3.18 -13.02 -8.79
N SER A 118 2.40 -13.76 -9.58
CA SER A 118 2.90 -14.62 -10.66
C SER A 118 3.58 -13.81 -11.77
N ASP A 119 2.99 -12.68 -12.16
CA ASP A 119 3.58 -11.65 -13.03
C ASP A 119 3.34 -10.27 -12.42
N ALA A 120 4.32 -9.79 -11.66
CA ALA A 120 4.22 -8.53 -10.93
C ALA A 120 4.16 -7.30 -11.85
N VAL A 121 4.81 -7.35 -13.02
CA VAL A 121 4.83 -6.22 -13.96
C VAL A 121 3.48 -6.08 -14.65
N GLU A 122 2.90 -7.20 -15.09
CA GLU A 122 1.55 -7.17 -15.64
C GLU A 122 0.52 -6.73 -14.59
N LEU A 123 0.65 -7.24 -13.36
CA LEU A 123 -0.27 -6.85 -12.30
C LEU A 123 -0.21 -5.33 -12.00
N ALA A 124 0.99 -4.74 -12.00
CA ALA A 124 1.18 -3.30 -11.87
C ALA A 124 0.54 -2.53 -13.03
N ARG A 125 0.71 -3.01 -14.27
CA ARG A 125 0.10 -2.42 -15.46
C ARG A 125 -1.43 -2.45 -15.35
N HIS A 126 -2.02 -3.55 -14.89
CA HIS A 126 -3.45 -3.65 -14.64
C HIS A 126 -3.93 -2.59 -13.63
N VAL A 127 -3.22 -2.44 -12.50
CA VAL A 127 -3.54 -1.39 -11.50
C VAL A 127 -3.50 0.00 -12.12
N HIS A 128 -2.51 0.29 -12.97
CA HIS A 128 -2.40 1.56 -13.69
C HIS A 128 -3.51 1.78 -14.71
N ASP A 129 -3.93 0.74 -15.45
CA ASP A 129 -5.03 0.81 -16.42
C ASP A 129 -6.36 1.18 -15.76
N LEU A 130 -6.52 0.82 -14.48
CA LEU A 130 -7.67 1.23 -13.65
C LEU A 130 -7.54 2.64 -13.06
N GLY A 131 -6.48 3.38 -13.38
CA GLY A 131 -6.27 4.78 -12.98
C GLY A 131 -5.69 4.97 -11.57
N MET A 132 -5.26 3.89 -10.92
CA MET A 132 -4.60 3.89 -9.61
C MET A 132 -3.07 3.92 -9.77
N SER A 133 -2.34 4.24 -8.70
CA SER A 133 -0.90 3.93 -8.62
C SER A 133 -0.67 2.51 -8.10
N ALA A 134 0.46 1.91 -8.48
CA ALA A 134 0.82 0.53 -8.14
C ALA A 134 2.08 0.49 -7.28
N GLY A 135 2.09 -0.39 -6.29
CA GLY A 135 3.24 -0.61 -5.42
C GLY A 135 3.59 -2.08 -5.28
N ILE A 136 4.84 -2.35 -4.90
CA ILE A 136 5.34 -3.70 -4.65
C ILE A 136 5.86 -3.81 -3.23
N ALA A 137 5.43 -4.85 -2.52
CA ALA A 137 5.87 -5.16 -1.17
C ALA A 137 6.80 -6.38 -1.14
N ILE A 138 7.73 -6.36 -0.20
CA ILE A 138 8.61 -7.49 0.11
C ILE A 138 8.64 -7.74 1.63
N LYS A 139 8.55 -9.01 2.03
CA LYS A 139 8.69 -9.44 3.44
C LYS A 139 10.09 -9.11 3.99
N PRO A 140 10.28 -9.13 5.32
CA PRO A 140 11.59 -8.92 5.92
C PRO A 140 12.68 -9.86 5.37
N ASP A 141 12.34 -11.11 5.06
CA ASP A 141 13.30 -12.12 4.61
C ASP A 141 13.48 -12.19 3.09
N THR A 142 12.60 -11.53 2.33
CA THR A 142 12.68 -11.50 0.87
C THR A 142 13.81 -10.59 0.42
N ALA A 143 14.76 -11.12 -0.34
CA ALA A 143 15.93 -10.35 -0.79
C ALA A 143 15.53 -9.17 -1.69
N ALA A 144 16.27 -8.05 -1.60
CA ALA A 144 16.06 -6.88 -2.48
C ALA A 144 16.08 -7.27 -3.96
N SER A 145 17.00 -8.16 -4.34
CA SER A 145 17.18 -8.68 -5.71
C SER A 145 15.93 -9.30 -6.32
N ALA A 146 14.92 -9.67 -5.52
CA ALA A 146 13.66 -10.18 -6.02
C ALA A 146 12.87 -9.17 -6.88
N ILE A 147 13.13 -7.86 -6.69
CA ILE A 147 12.37 -6.80 -7.35
C ILE A 147 13.25 -5.78 -8.11
N GLU A 148 14.58 -5.85 -8.00
CA GLU A 148 15.49 -4.82 -8.54
C GLU A 148 15.30 -4.56 -10.04
N SER A 149 15.10 -5.61 -10.83
CA SER A 149 14.93 -5.48 -12.29
C SER A 149 13.57 -4.94 -12.72
N ILE A 150 12.59 -4.84 -11.82
CA ILE A 150 11.22 -4.45 -12.13
C ILE A 150 10.77 -3.16 -11.43
N LEU A 151 11.63 -2.52 -10.63
CA LEU A 151 11.28 -1.32 -9.84
C LEU A 151 10.66 -0.19 -10.67
N SER A 152 11.12 0.00 -11.92
CA SER A 152 10.63 1.08 -12.80
C SER A 152 9.15 0.97 -13.19
N HIS A 153 8.49 -0.17 -12.90
CA HIS A 153 7.06 -0.38 -13.15
C HIS A 153 6.16 0.02 -11.97
N PHE A 154 6.74 0.42 -10.83
CA PHE A 154 6.02 0.72 -9.61
C PHE A 154 6.19 2.18 -9.17
N ASP A 155 5.13 2.74 -8.58
CA ASP A 155 5.13 4.09 -8.02
C ASP A 155 5.58 4.11 -6.55
N LEU A 156 5.47 2.97 -5.85
CA LEU A 156 5.85 2.81 -4.45
C LEU A 156 6.50 1.44 -4.20
N LEU A 157 7.51 1.44 -3.35
CA LEU A 157 8.12 0.24 -2.80
C LEU A 157 7.86 0.17 -1.29
N LEU A 158 7.28 -0.96 -0.85
CA LEU A 158 7.03 -1.26 0.55
C LEU A 158 7.99 -2.35 1.06
N VAL A 159 8.95 -1.96 1.89
CA VAL A 159 9.77 -2.92 2.64
C VAL A 159 9.12 -3.18 4.00
N MET A 160 8.59 -4.38 4.19
CA MET A 160 7.99 -4.76 5.46
C MET A 160 9.05 -4.79 6.56
N SER A 161 8.81 -4.04 7.64
CA SER A 161 9.68 -3.97 8.81
C SER A 161 9.22 -4.84 9.97
N VAL A 162 8.22 -5.68 9.72
CA VAL A 162 7.63 -6.72 10.61
C VAL A 162 7.16 -7.85 9.71
N HIS A 163 6.87 -9.03 10.26
CA HIS A 163 6.18 -10.04 9.46
C HIS A 163 4.72 -9.61 9.24
N PRO A 164 4.21 -9.62 7.99
CA PRO A 164 2.86 -9.16 7.69
C PRO A 164 1.82 -10.03 8.42
N GLY A 165 0.70 -9.41 8.81
CA GLY A 165 -0.44 -10.10 9.43
C GLY A 165 -0.98 -9.47 10.71
N PHE A 166 -0.16 -8.75 11.50
CA PHE A 166 -0.61 -8.18 12.78
C PHE A 166 -0.02 -6.79 13.05
N SER A 167 -0.81 -5.92 13.67
CA SER A 167 -0.36 -4.61 14.18
C SER A 167 0.38 -4.76 15.52
N GLY A 168 1.05 -3.68 15.98
CA GLY A 168 1.69 -3.63 17.30
C GLY A 168 3.02 -4.38 17.44
N GLN A 169 3.53 -4.98 16.36
CA GLN A 169 4.81 -5.68 16.35
C GLN A 169 6.01 -4.72 16.46
N LYS A 170 7.13 -5.22 16.98
CA LYS A 170 8.38 -4.44 17.08
C LYS A 170 9.06 -4.34 15.71
N PHE A 171 9.52 -3.14 15.37
CA PHE A 171 10.29 -2.88 14.16
C PHE A 171 11.55 -3.76 14.09
N ILE A 172 11.82 -4.36 12.93
CA ILE A 172 12.99 -5.18 12.62
C ILE A 172 14.08 -4.29 12.00
N PRO A 173 15.14 -3.88 12.73
CA PRO A 173 16.13 -2.93 12.22
C PRO A 173 16.96 -3.46 11.04
N GLY A 174 17.05 -4.78 10.91
CA GLY A 174 17.78 -5.46 9.82
C GLY A 174 17.24 -5.16 8.42
N VAL A 175 16.04 -4.57 8.29
CA VAL A 175 15.50 -4.18 6.99
C VAL A 175 16.05 -2.85 6.46
N LEU A 176 16.69 -2.03 7.30
CA LEU A 176 17.19 -0.70 6.90
C LEU A 176 18.26 -0.74 5.80
N PRO A 177 19.26 -1.64 5.82
CA PRO A 177 20.20 -1.78 4.70
C PRO A 177 19.50 -2.13 3.39
N LYS A 178 18.42 -2.92 3.44
CA LYS A 178 17.60 -3.28 2.28
C LYS A 178 16.92 -2.04 1.68
N VAL A 179 16.33 -1.19 2.53
CA VAL A 179 15.74 0.09 2.14
C VAL A 179 16.79 1.01 1.51
N ALA A 180 17.97 1.14 2.13
CA ALA A 180 19.05 1.98 1.61
C ALA A 180 19.52 1.53 0.22
N ARG A 181 19.66 0.21 0.01
CA ARG A 181 20.01 -0.37 -1.30
C ARG A 181 18.95 -0.08 -2.34
N LEU A 182 17.69 -0.39 -2.07
CA LEU A 182 16.60 -0.21 -3.03
C LEU A 182 16.37 1.26 -3.40
N ARG A 183 16.62 2.18 -2.46
CA ARG A 183 16.55 3.64 -2.72
C ARG A 183 17.67 4.15 -3.63
N SER A 184 18.78 3.42 -3.74
CA SER A 184 19.95 3.83 -4.55
C SER A 184 19.88 3.40 -6.03
N LEU A 185 18.85 2.64 -6.39
CA LEU A 185 18.55 2.19 -7.75
C LEU A 185 17.66 3.21 -8.45
#